data_AF-A0A2A2GZI6-F1
#
_entry.id   AF-A0A2A2GZI6-F1
#
_cell.length_a   1.000
_cell.length_b   1.000
_cell.length_c   1.000
_cell.angle_alpha   90.00
_cell.angle_beta   90.00
_cell.angle_gamma   90.00
#
_symmetry.space_group_name_H-M   'P 1'
#
loop_
_entity.id
_entity.type
_entity.pdbx_description
1 polymer ?
#
loop_
_entity_poly.entity_id
_entity_poly.type
_entity_poly.pdbx_seq_one_letter_code
_entity_poly.pdbx_strand_id
1 'polypeptide(L)'
;MGRKRKNSADNWLPPRVSRGKSAFEFRPRSGGTVRLCSFNATPAQVWAAYEAYNSNRSNESLFEGLIERFFTSGDFMELASETQKDYRKYSQKVIAVFGKVNSDDIKPEHIRRYMDKRGSRVSHRHIKF
;
A
#
# COMPACT_ATOMS: atom_id res chain seq x y z
N MET A 1 -12.51 -23.82 -11.04
CA MET A 1 -11.27 -24.37 -10.43
C MET A 1 -10.07 -23.97 -11.29
N GLY A 2 -8.97 -23.53 -10.68
CA GLY A 2 -7.75 -23.15 -11.42
C GLY A 2 -7.09 -24.36 -12.09
N ARG A 3 -6.40 -24.14 -13.22
CA ARG A 3 -5.63 -25.18 -13.92
C ARG A 3 -4.59 -25.79 -12.97
N LYS A 4 -4.60 -27.12 -12.80
CA LYS A 4 -3.55 -27.83 -12.06
C LYS A 4 -2.18 -27.53 -12.67
N ARG A 5 -1.17 -27.35 -11.82
CA ARG A 5 0.21 -27.09 -12.28
C ARG A 5 0.73 -28.29 -13.08
N LYS A 6 1.58 -28.03 -14.08
CA LYS A 6 2.17 -29.08 -14.93
C LYS A 6 3.13 -29.98 -14.14
N ASN A 7 3.86 -29.42 -13.18
CA ASN A 7 4.77 -30.16 -12.32
C ASN A 7 4.13 -30.37 -10.94
N SER A 8 3.95 -31.63 -10.54
CA SER A 8 3.36 -31.99 -9.24
C SER A 8 4.19 -31.53 -8.05
N ALA A 9 5.52 -31.43 -8.21
CA ALA A 9 6.42 -30.93 -7.16
C ALA A 9 6.17 -29.45 -6.83
N ASP A 10 5.44 -28.71 -7.67
CA ASP A 10 5.10 -27.29 -7.46
C ASP A 10 3.75 -27.08 -6.80
N ASN A 11 3.04 -28.15 -6.43
CA ASN A 11 1.69 -28.01 -5.87
C ASN A 11 1.68 -27.24 -4.54
N TRP A 12 2.78 -27.23 -3.80
CA TRP A 12 2.92 -26.48 -2.54
C TRP A 12 3.16 -24.98 -2.74
N LEU A 13 3.50 -24.52 -3.95
CA LEU A 13 3.78 -23.10 -4.19
C LEU A 13 2.55 -22.22 -3.93
N PRO A 14 2.72 -21.02 -3.36
CA PRO A 14 1.63 -20.07 -3.19
C PRO A 14 0.94 -19.71 -4.52
N PRO A 15 -0.30 -19.18 -4.47
CA PRO A 15 -1.04 -18.79 -5.67
C PRO A 15 -0.23 -17.84 -6.56
N ARG A 16 -0.22 -18.12 -7.87
CA ARG A 16 0.46 -17.30 -8.90
C ARG A 16 1.97 -17.15 -8.71
N VAL A 17 2.57 -18.00 -7.87
CA VAL A 17 4.02 -18.22 -7.81
C VAL A 17 4.39 -19.39 -8.72
N SER A 18 5.48 -19.21 -9.47
CA SER A 18 6.08 -20.21 -10.34
C SER A 18 7.59 -20.26 -10.16
N ARG A 19 8.20 -21.42 -10.43
CA ARG A 19 9.65 -21.53 -10.59
C ARG A 19 10.08 -20.90 -11.93
N GLY A 20 10.85 -19.83 -11.86
CA GLY A 20 11.55 -19.25 -12.99
C GLY A 20 12.89 -19.93 -13.26
N LYS A 21 13.75 -19.29 -14.04
CA LYS A 21 15.07 -19.85 -14.41
C LYS A 21 16.07 -19.85 -13.24
N SER A 22 15.97 -18.89 -12.31
CA SER A 22 16.92 -18.72 -11.20
C SER A 22 16.28 -18.30 -9.87
N ALA A 23 14.94 -18.30 -9.79
CA ALA A 23 14.20 -17.86 -8.62
C ALA A 23 12.77 -18.37 -8.60
N PHE A 24 12.13 -18.21 -7.44
CA PHE A 24 10.68 -18.22 -7.35
C PHE A 24 10.14 -16.84 -7.74
N GLU A 25 9.17 -16.84 -8.65
CA GLU A 25 8.64 -15.65 -9.30
C GLU A 25 7.13 -15.55 -9.09
N PHE A 26 6.66 -14.39 -8.65
CA PHE A 26 5.24 -14.06 -8.53
C PHE A 26 4.73 -13.35 -9.79
N ARG A 27 3.52 -13.69 -10.24
CA ARG A 27 2.85 -13.06 -11.37
C ARG A 27 1.62 -12.26 -10.90
N PRO A 28 1.72 -10.93 -10.74
CA PRO A 28 0.62 -10.07 -10.29
C PRO A 28 -0.58 -10.06 -11.23
N ARG A 29 -1.75 -9.56 -10.76
CA ARG A 29 -2.96 -9.43 -11.61
C ARG A 29 -2.78 -8.32 -12.64
N SER A 30 -2.06 -7.28 -12.26
CA SER A 30 -1.65 -6.15 -13.10
C SER A 30 -0.67 -6.54 -14.22
N GLY A 31 -0.21 -7.79 -14.29
CA GLY A 31 0.84 -8.21 -15.23
C GLY A 31 2.24 -8.08 -14.64
N GLY A 32 3.23 -8.47 -15.45
CA GLY A 32 4.65 -8.52 -15.06
C GLY A 32 5.03 -9.75 -14.22
N THR A 33 6.31 -9.81 -13.86
CA THR A 33 6.92 -10.87 -13.06
C THR A 33 7.79 -10.25 -11.98
N VAL A 34 7.57 -10.63 -10.72
CA VAL A 34 8.35 -10.17 -9.57
C VAL A 34 9.17 -11.32 -9.01
N ARG A 35 10.47 -11.12 -8.84
CA ARG A 35 11.36 -12.08 -8.15
C ARG A 35 11.06 -12.05 -6.65
N LEU A 36 10.66 -13.18 -6.06
CA LEU A 36 10.41 -13.29 -4.61
C LEU A 36 11.68 -13.66 -3.84
N CYS A 37 12.31 -14.77 -4.22
CA CYS A 37 13.50 -15.28 -3.52
C CYS A 37 14.30 -16.24 -4.41
N SER A 38 15.49 -16.63 -3.92
CA SER A 38 16.39 -17.55 -4.61
C SER A 38 15.77 -18.94 -4.80
N PHE A 39 16.21 -19.66 -5.83
CA PHE A 39 15.75 -21.03 -6.14
C PHE A 39 16.08 -22.04 -5.04
N ASN A 40 17.09 -21.76 -4.22
CA ASN A 40 17.50 -22.61 -3.10
C ASN A 40 16.68 -22.39 -1.82
N ALA A 41 15.68 -21.50 -1.85
CA ALA A 41 14.85 -21.20 -0.70
C ALA A 41 13.97 -22.41 -0.32
N THR A 42 13.80 -22.63 0.98
CA THR A 42 12.89 -23.65 1.48
C THR A 42 11.43 -23.26 1.24
N PRO A 43 10.49 -24.23 1.24
CA PRO A 43 9.08 -23.91 1.08
C PRO A 43 8.55 -22.84 2.05
N ALA A 44 8.97 -22.89 3.31
CA ALA A 44 8.61 -21.89 4.31
C ALA A 44 9.13 -20.49 3.95
N GLN A 45 10.36 -20.39 3.46
CA GLN A 45 10.94 -19.10 3.01
C GLN A 45 10.21 -18.52 1.79
N VAL A 46 9.76 -19.38 0.86
CA VAL A 46 8.96 -18.93 -0.29
C VAL A 46 7.60 -18.40 0.15
N TRP A 47 6.93 -19.09 1.09
CA TRP A 47 5.67 -18.62 1.67
C TRP A 47 5.84 -17.31 2.42
N ALA A 48 6.88 -17.18 3.26
CA ALA A 48 7.18 -15.94 3.96
C ALA A 48 7.46 -14.78 3.00
N ALA A 49 8.23 -15.00 1.93
CA ALA A 49 8.49 -13.97 0.91
C ALA A 49 7.21 -13.58 0.15
N TYR A 50 6.32 -14.53 -0.14
CA TYR A 50 5.03 -14.28 -0.76
C TYR A 50 4.10 -13.46 0.14
N GLU A 51 4.02 -13.80 1.42
CA GLU A 51 3.22 -13.06 2.42
C GLU A 51 3.78 -11.64 2.61
N ALA A 52 5.09 -11.49 2.76
CA ALA A 52 5.73 -10.18 2.86
C ALA A 52 5.44 -9.31 1.63
N TYR A 53 5.53 -9.88 0.42
CA TYR A 53 5.20 -9.17 -0.81
C TYR A 53 3.73 -8.70 -0.84
N ASN A 54 2.80 -9.58 -0.46
CA ASN A 54 1.37 -9.25 -0.45
C ASN A 54 1.02 -8.21 0.64
N SER A 55 1.58 -8.34 1.83
CA SER A 55 1.38 -7.39 2.93
C SER A 55 1.93 -6.00 2.57
N ASN A 56 3.11 -5.94 1.96
CA ASN A 56 3.69 -4.68 1.52
C ASN A 56 2.85 -4.02 0.40
N ARG A 57 2.33 -4.83 -0.53
CA ARG A 57 1.42 -4.35 -1.58
C ARG A 57 0.09 -3.86 -1.01
N SER A 58 -0.46 -4.54 0.00
CA SER A 58 -1.68 -4.06 0.65
C SER A 58 -1.47 -2.71 1.32
N ASN A 59 -0.30 -2.47 1.92
CA ASN A 59 0.03 -1.16 2.47
C ASN A 59 0.13 -0.11 1.36
N GLU A 60 0.84 -0.35 0.26
CA GLU A 60 0.95 0.62 -0.85
C GLU A 60 -0.39 0.92 -1.55
N SER A 61 -1.34 -0.02 -1.60
CA SER A 61 -2.67 0.24 -2.16
C SER A 61 -3.53 1.14 -1.26
N LEU A 62 -3.30 1.09 0.06
CA LEU A 62 -4.01 1.92 1.03
C LEU A 62 -3.48 3.35 1.00
N PHE A 63 -4.39 4.30 1.21
CA PHE A 63 -4.03 5.72 1.22
C PHE A 63 -3.00 6.05 2.32
N GLU A 64 -3.06 5.36 3.46
CA GLU A 64 -2.06 5.50 4.52
C GLU A 64 -0.66 5.10 4.05
N GLY A 65 -0.51 4.00 3.31
CA GLY A 65 0.80 3.59 2.80
C GLY A 65 1.34 4.52 1.71
N LEU A 66 0.48 5.18 0.92
CA LEU A 66 0.94 6.27 0.04
C LEU A 66 1.51 7.46 0.82
N ILE A 67 0.90 7.81 1.96
CA ILE A 67 1.40 8.88 2.83
C ILE A 67 2.73 8.48 3.47
N GLU A 68 2.86 7.25 3.95
CA GLU A 68 4.13 6.73 4.50
C GLU A 68 5.25 6.75 3.45
N ARG A 69 4.93 6.34 2.21
CA ARG A 69 5.86 6.41 1.08
C ARG A 69 6.29 7.84 0.78
N PHE A 70 5.37 8.80 0.84
CA PHE A 70 5.72 10.21 0.71
C PHE A 70 6.64 10.68 1.85
N PHE A 71 6.36 10.33 3.11
CA PHE A 71 7.19 10.71 4.26
C PHE A 71 8.58 10.06 4.32
N THR A 72 8.82 9.06 3.49
CA THR A 72 10.11 8.37 3.32
C THR A 72 10.81 8.73 2.01
N SER A 73 10.18 9.58 1.18
CA SER A 73 10.73 10.04 -0.09
C SER A 73 11.83 11.09 0.09
N GLY A 74 12.74 11.18 -0.89
CA GLY A 74 13.77 12.23 -0.91
C GLY A 74 13.16 13.63 -0.90
N ASP A 75 12.13 13.86 -1.73
CA ASP A 75 11.43 15.14 -1.81
C ASP A 75 10.93 15.63 -0.45
N PHE A 76 10.37 14.75 0.37
CA PHE A 76 9.92 15.10 1.72
C PHE A 76 11.08 15.43 2.66
N MET A 77 12.18 14.68 2.55
CA MET A 77 13.37 14.89 3.40
C MET A 77 14.10 16.19 3.06
N GLU A 78 13.97 16.68 1.83
CA GLU A 78 14.50 17.97 1.38
C GLU A 78 13.66 19.18 1.85
N LEU A 79 12.42 18.96 2.31
CA LEU A 79 11.60 20.04 2.86
C LEU A 79 12.20 20.62 4.14
N ALA A 80 11.92 21.90 4.39
CA ALA A 80 12.25 22.53 5.67
C ALA A 80 11.63 21.76 6.85
N SER A 81 12.35 21.72 7.97
CA SER A 81 11.95 20.96 9.15
C SER A 81 10.56 21.33 9.68
N GLU A 82 10.18 22.60 9.58
CA GLU A 82 8.85 23.06 9.99
C GLU A 82 7.76 22.55 9.04
N THR A 83 8.00 22.58 7.73
CA THR A 83 7.09 22.02 6.72
C THR A 83 6.91 20.50 6.92
N GLN A 84 7.99 19.78 7.25
CA GLN A 84 7.90 18.35 7.56
C GLN A 84 6.99 18.09 8.78
N LYS A 85 7.13 18.88 9.86
CA LYS A 85 6.26 18.78 11.05
C LYS A 85 4.80 19.07 10.70
N ASP A 86 4.55 20.13 9.94
CA ASP A 86 3.20 20.52 9.53
C ASP A 86 2.54 19.42 8.70
N TYR A 87 3.27 18.83 7.75
CA TYR A 87 2.74 17.75 6.92
C TYR A 87 2.39 16.52 7.76
N ARG A 88 3.25 16.13 8.72
CA ARG A 88 2.96 15.03 9.67
C ARG A 88 1.75 15.34 10.55
N LYS A 89 1.60 16.59 10.99
CA LYS A 89 0.47 17.03 11.81
C LYS A 89 -0.85 17.03 11.03
N TYR A 90 -0.85 17.55 9.80
CA TYR A 90 -2.07 17.69 9.00
C TYR A 90 -2.52 16.37 8.38
N SER A 91 -1.59 15.47 8.06
CA SER A 91 -1.91 14.14 7.50
C SER A 91 -2.76 13.31 8.45
N GLN A 92 -2.56 13.40 9.77
CA GLN A 92 -3.34 12.66 10.79
C GLN A 92 -4.86 12.80 10.60
N LYS A 93 -5.34 14.00 10.26
CA LYS A 93 -6.77 14.26 10.04
C LYS A 93 -7.34 13.62 8.77
N VAL A 94 -6.47 13.36 7.79
CA VAL A 94 -6.84 12.75 6.51
C VAL A 94 -6.72 11.24 6.63
N ILE A 95 -5.64 10.74 7.25
CA ILE A 95 -5.42 9.33 7.58
C ILE A 95 -6.59 8.79 8.42
N ALA A 96 -7.06 9.54 9.42
CA ALA A 96 -8.18 9.11 10.26
C ALA A 96 -9.47 8.81 9.48
N VAL A 97 -9.64 9.37 8.28
CA VAL A 97 -10.85 9.19 7.45
C VAL A 97 -10.59 8.24 6.28
N PHE A 98 -9.43 8.36 5.65
CA PHE A 98 -9.12 7.69 4.38
C PHE A 98 -8.04 6.62 4.48
N GLY A 99 -7.30 6.52 5.59
CA GLY A 99 -6.09 5.71 5.70
C GLY A 99 -6.29 4.24 5.32
N LYS A 100 -7.40 3.65 5.77
CA LYS A 100 -7.77 2.25 5.49
C LYS A 100 -8.56 2.05 4.19
N VAL A 101 -8.67 3.08 3.36
CA VAL A 101 -9.35 3.03 2.06
C VAL A 101 -8.28 2.83 0.97
N ASN A 102 -8.57 2.00 -0.04
CA ASN A 102 -7.70 1.92 -1.20
C ASN A 102 -7.69 3.27 -1.91
N SER A 103 -6.50 3.69 -2.34
CA SER A 103 -6.30 5.00 -2.96
C SER A 103 -7.12 5.16 -4.24
N ASP A 104 -7.26 4.09 -5.03
CA ASP A 104 -8.07 4.08 -6.27
C ASP A 104 -9.58 4.23 -6.00
N ASP A 105 -10.04 3.95 -4.78
CA ASP A 105 -11.45 4.09 -4.39
C ASP A 105 -11.79 5.50 -3.85
N ILE A 106 -10.78 6.36 -3.65
CA ILE A 106 -10.97 7.75 -3.18
C ILE A 106 -11.33 8.65 -4.36
N LYS A 107 -12.63 8.88 -4.55
CA LYS A 107 -13.15 9.72 -5.63
C LYS A 107 -13.28 11.21 -5.22
N PRO A 108 -13.33 12.15 -6.18
CA PRO A 108 -13.49 13.58 -5.90
C PRO A 108 -14.69 13.92 -5.01
N GLU A 109 -15.80 13.17 -5.11
CA GLU A 109 -17.00 13.38 -4.30
C GLU A 109 -16.74 13.08 -2.81
N HIS A 110 -15.87 12.11 -2.52
CA HIS A 110 -15.46 11.79 -1.15
C HIS A 110 -14.64 12.94 -0.55
N ILE A 111 -13.73 13.51 -1.35
CA ILE A 111 -12.92 14.68 -0.96
C ILE A 111 -13.83 15.89 -0.73
N ARG A 112 -14.76 16.16 -1.64
CA ARG A 112 -15.69 17.29 -1.51
C ARG A 112 -16.52 17.19 -0.23
N ARG A 113 -17.12 16.02 0.02
CA ARG A 113 -17.89 15.77 1.25
C ARG A 113 -17.05 15.93 2.51
N TYR A 114 -15.79 15.49 2.48
CA TYR A 114 -14.86 15.68 3.59
C TYR A 114 -14.58 17.16 3.85
N MET A 115 -14.27 17.92 2.79
CA MET A 115 -13.99 19.35 2.90
C MET A 115 -15.21 20.15 3.37
N ASP A 116 -16.41 19.84 2.90
CA ASP A 116 -17.66 20.46 3.37
C ASP A 116 -17.88 20.22 4.87
N LYS A 117 -17.69 18.97 5.34
CA LYS A 117 -17.78 18.62 6.78
C LYS A 117 -16.69 19.27 7.63
N ARG A 118 -15.49 19.48 7.08
CA ARG A 118 -14.39 20.13 7.78
C ARG A 118 -14.62 21.64 7.87
N GLY A 119 -15.11 22.26 6.79
CA GLY A 119 -15.40 23.70 6.70
C GLY A 119 -16.52 24.15 7.64
N SER A 120 -17.58 23.35 7.80
CA SER A 120 -18.70 23.68 8.71
C SER A 120 -18.28 23.77 10.19
N ARG A 121 -17.25 23.02 10.61
CA ARG A 121 -16.67 23.09 11.96
C ARG A 121 -15.78 24.31 12.19
N VAL A 122 -15.21 24.91 11.14
CA VAL A 122 -14.38 26.11 11.24
C VAL A 122 -15.25 27.36 11.40
N SER A 123 -16.39 27.41 10.71
CA SER A 123 -17.33 28.55 10.80
C SER A 123 -17.90 28.76 12.22
N HIS A 124 -18.09 27.69 13.01
CA HIS A 124 -18.59 27.79 14.39
C HIS A 124 -17.55 28.24 15.44
N ARG A 125 -16.28 28.45 15.06
CA ARG A 125 -15.24 28.91 16.01
C ARG A 125 -15.06 30.43 16.08
N HIS A 126 -15.74 31.20 15.22
CA HIS A 126 -15.61 32.65 15.15
C HIS A 126 -16.79 33.46 15.71
N ILE A 127 -17.75 32.82 16.39
CA ILE A 127 -18.81 33.52 17.10
C ILE A 127 -18.57 33.31 18.60
N LYS A 128 -17.80 34.23 19.19
CA LYS A 128 -17.87 34.52 20.62
C LYS A 128 -18.43 35.93 20.73
N PHE A 129 -19.64 36.03 21.31
CA PHE A 129 -20.15 37.28 21.88
C PHE A 129 -19.29 37.70 23.06
#